data_AF-A0A7S2I6A4-F1
#
_entry.id   AF-A0A7S2I6A4-F1
#
_cell.length_a   1.000
_cell.length_b   1.000
_cell.length_c   1.000
_cell.angle_alpha   90.00
_cell.angle_beta   90.00
_cell.angle_gamma   90.00
#
_symmetry.space_group_name_H-M   'P 1'
#
loop_
_entity.id
_entity.type
_entity.pdbx_description
1 polymer ?
#
loop_
_entity_poly.entity_id
_entity_poly.type
_entity_poly.pdbx_seq_one_letter_code
_entity_poly.pdbx_strand_id
1 'polypeptide(L)'
;FAEKQNVLLLGIMFNCAEPEAITLALQQIHQNTTLSKLLKNKGILLGAYANRLTPIAYDWSLEESESAQEMRRDVSPKQYMEKFVSVWVKELGLQMVGGCCGITPEHIAYMHSKLILEE
;
A
#
# COMPACT_ATOMS: atom_id res chain seq x y z
N PHE A 1 13.04 -16.02 -21.32
CA PHE A 1 11.57 -16.12 -21.21
C PHE A 1 11.29 -16.98 -19.99
N ALA A 2 10.56 -16.48 -18.99
CA ALA A 2 10.34 -17.25 -17.75
C ALA A 2 9.63 -18.57 -18.08
N GLU A 3 10.28 -19.70 -17.81
CA GLU A 3 9.65 -21.02 -17.89
C GLU A 3 8.49 -21.09 -16.89
N LYS A 4 7.43 -21.84 -17.22
CA LYS A 4 6.30 -22.06 -16.30
C LYS A 4 6.78 -22.82 -15.06
N GLN A 5 7.19 -22.06 -14.06
CA GLN A 5 7.50 -22.57 -12.73
C GLN A 5 6.20 -22.57 -11.90
N ASN A 6 5.94 -23.68 -11.22
CA ASN A 6 4.85 -23.76 -10.24
C ASN A 6 5.28 -23.00 -8.98
N VAL A 7 5.02 -21.69 -8.97
CA VAL A 7 5.33 -20.82 -7.83
C VAL A 7 4.14 -20.79 -6.87
N LEU A 8 4.43 -20.94 -5.57
CA LEU A 8 3.46 -20.70 -4.52
C LEU A 8 3.33 -19.18 -4.30
N LEU A 9 2.17 -18.62 -4.61
CA LEU A 9 1.86 -17.22 -4.33
C LEU A 9 1.39 -17.07 -2.88
N LEU A 10 2.19 -16.39 -2.05
CA LEU A 10 1.86 -16.15 -0.64
C LEU A 10 1.17 -14.81 -0.41
N GLY A 11 1.46 -13.80 -1.24
CA GLY A 11 0.88 -12.48 -1.06
C GLY A 11 1.09 -11.58 -2.27
N ILE A 12 0.25 -10.55 -2.35
CA ILE A 12 0.28 -9.49 -3.36
C ILE A 12 0.44 -8.17 -2.63
N MET A 13 1.50 -7.44 -2.95
CA MET A 13 1.85 -6.18 -2.30
C MET A 13 1.80 -5.03 -3.29
N PHE A 14 1.19 -3.92 -2.88
CA PHE A 14 1.18 -2.66 -3.61
C PHE A 14 2.22 -1.73 -2.99
N ASN A 15 3.18 -1.24 -3.77
CA ASN A 15 4.19 -0.31 -3.27
C ASN A 15 4.50 0.81 -4.25
N CYS A 16 5.15 1.86 -3.74
CA CYS A 16 5.71 2.97 -4.52
C CYS A 16 4.70 3.87 -5.26
N ALA A 17 3.40 3.74 -4.98
CA ALA A 17 2.34 4.65 -5.41
C ALA A 17 1.83 5.50 -4.24
N GLU A 18 1.09 6.57 -4.56
CA GLU A 18 0.44 7.40 -3.56
C GLU A 18 -0.59 6.59 -2.75
N PRO A 19 -0.81 6.92 -1.47
CA PRO A 19 -1.72 6.15 -0.62
C PRO A 19 -3.16 6.16 -1.13
N GLU A 20 -3.59 7.23 -1.80
CA GLU A 20 -4.91 7.34 -2.45
C GLU A 20 -5.08 6.28 -3.55
N ALA A 21 -4.12 6.16 -4.47
CA ALA A 21 -4.16 5.20 -5.57
C ALA A 21 -4.14 3.74 -5.06
N ILE A 22 -3.31 3.45 -4.05
CA ILE A 22 -3.30 2.13 -3.42
C ILE A 22 -4.65 1.84 -2.75
N THR A 23 -5.24 2.82 -2.06
CA THR A 23 -6.56 2.67 -1.43
C THR A 23 -7.63 2.33 -2.46
N LEU A 24 -7.64 3.01 -3.61
CA LEU A 24 -8.58 2.73 -4.70
C LEU A 24 -8.42 1.30 -5.25
N ALA A 25 -7.18 0.85 -5.48
CA ALA A 25 -6.91 -0.51 -5.96
C ALA A 25 -7.41 -1.58 -4.97
N LEU A 26 -7.15 -1.37 -3.67
CA LEU A 26 -7.60 -2.28 -2.62
C LEU A 26 -9.13 -2.29 -2.47
N GLN A 27 -9.79 -1.13 -2.60
CA GLN A 27 -11.25 -1.04 -2.61
C GLN A 27 -11.86 -1.80 -3.79
N GLN A 28 -11.26 -1.73 -4.98
CA GLN A 28 -11.72 -2.49 -6.15
C GLN A 28 -11.59 -4.01 -5.93
N ILE A 29 -10.49 -4.46 -5.31
CA ILE A 29 -10.32 -5.87 -4.94
C ILE A 29 -11.38 -6.29 -3.92
N HIS A 30 -11.57 -5.48 -2.88
CA HIS A 30 -12.54 -5.74 -1.81
C HIS A 30 -13.98 -5.83 -2.34
N GLN A 31 -14.38 -4.91 -3.22
CA GLN A 31 -15.70 -4.89 -3.86
C GLN A 31 -15.92 -6.08 -4.81
N ASN A 32 -14.86 -6.62 -5.41
CA ASN A 32 -14.92 -7.83 -6.21
C ASN A 32 -14.99 -9.08 -5.31
N THR A 33 -16.22 -9.44 -4.91
CA THR A 33 -16.46 -10.56 -3.98
C THR A 33 -15.92 -11.90 -4.46
N THR A 34 -15.88 -12.15 -5.78
CA THR A 34 -15.31 -13.37 -6.36
C THR A 34 -13.80 -13.42 -6.15
N LEU A 35 -13.10 -12.34 -6.48
CA LEU A 35 -11.66 -12.24 -6.29
C LEU A 35 -11.28 -12.28 -4.80
N SER A 36 -11.98 -11.49 -3.97
CA SER A 36 -11.74 -11.46 -2.52
C SER A 36 -11.91 -12.82 -1.86
N LYS A 37 -12.95 -13.58 -2.23
CA LYS A 37 -13.14 -14.96 -1.74
C LYS A 37 -12.04 -15.90 -2.22
N LEU A 38 -11.62 -15.79 -3.49
CA LEU A 38 -10.54 -16.59 -4.03
C LEU A 38 -9.23 -16.37 -3.25
N LEU A 39 -8.83 -15.10 -3.05
CA LEU A 39 -7.62 -14.75 -2.32
C LEU A 39 -7.65 -15.30 -0.89
N LYS A 40 -8.78 -15.10 -0.18
CA LYS A 40 -8.97 -15.62 1.18
C LYS A 40 -8.91 -17.14 1.25
N ASN A 41 -9.60 -17.85 0.35
CA ASN A 41 -9.61 -19.32 0.31
C ASN A 41 -8.24 -19.91 -0.04
N LYS A 42 -7.42 -19.17 -0.78
CA LYS A 42 -6.03 -19.55 -1.10
C LYS A 42 -5.03 -19.10 -0.04
N GLY A 43 -5.45 -18.37 0.99
CA GLY A 43 -4.56 -17.82 2.01
C GLY A 43 -3.57 -16.79 1.46
N ILE A 44 -3.91 -16.12 0.36
CA ILE A 44 -3.06 -15.10 -0.26
C ILE A 44 -3.24 -13.79 0.51
N LEU A 45 -2.14 -13.27 1.05
CA LEU A 45 -2.12 -12.01 1.79
C LEU A 45 -2.19 -10.81 0.84
N LEU A 46 -2.80 -9.72 1.31
CA LEU A 46 -2.70 -8.40 0.69
C LEU A 46 -1.87 -7.47 1.56
N GLY A 47 -1.07 -6.61 0.93
CA GLY A 47 -0.34 -5.58 1.64
C GLY A 47 -0.09 -4.29 0.87
N ALA A 48 0.25 -3.25 1.61
CA ALA A 48 0.37 -1.88 1.12
C ALA A 48 1.57 -1.14 1.73
N TYR A 49 2.37 -0.53 0.85
CA TYR A 49 3.58 0.23 1.17
C TYR A 49 3.60 1.52 0.33
N ALA A 50 2.70 2.45 0.64
CA ALA A 50 2.59 3.69 -0.14
C ALA A 50 3.80 4.60 0.03
N ASN A 51 3.99 5.49 -0.94
CA ASN A 51 4.98 6.54 -0.88
C ASN A 51 4.39 7.83 -0.24
N ARG A 52 5.27 8.81 -0.04
CA ARG A 52 4.94 10.19 0.34
C ARG A 52 5.44 11.18 -0.72
N LEU A 53 5.39 10.79 -1.98
CA LEU A 53 5.84 11.61 -3.09
C LEU A 53 4.68 12.44 -3.63
N THR A 54 4.98 13.51 -4.34
CA THR A 54 3.97 14.23 -5.12
C THR A 54 3.32 13.30 -6.15
N PRO A 55 2.02 13.51 -6.49
CA PRO A 55 1.35 12.70 -7.50
C PRO A 55 2.12 12.66 -8.82
N ILE A 56 2.10 11.50 -9.45
CA ILE A 56 2.70 11.29 -10.78
C ILE A 56 1.72 11.86 -11.82
N ALA A 57 2.21 12.73 -12.71
CA ALA A 57 1.41 13.23 -13.82
C ALA A 57 0.99 12.07 -14.74
N TYR A 58 -0.18 12.17 -15.38
CA TYR A 58 -0.73 11.08 -16.19
C TYR A 58 0.15 10.74 -17.40
N ASP A 59 0.86 11.73 -17.92
CA ASP A 59 1.79 11.65 -19.05
C ASP A 59 3.23 11.32 -18.64
N TRP A 60 3.50 11.10 -17.35
CA TRP A 60 4.85 10.82 -16.86
C TRP A 60 5.39 9.47 -17.34
N SER A 61 6.64 9.46 -17.78
CA SER A 61 7.39 8.23 -18.07
C SER A 61 8.67 8.12 -17.25
N LEU A 62 9.12 6.88 -17.01
CA LEU A 62 10.40 6.60 -16.34
C LEU A 62 11.60 7.19 -17.10
N GLU A 63 11.50 7.32 -18.42
CA GLU A 63 12.54 7.87 -19.29
C GLU A 63 12.76 9.38 -19.06
N GLU A 64 11.74 10.08 -18.56
CA GLU A 64 11.75 11.53 -18.26
C GLU A 64 12.14 11.85 -16.81
N SER A 65 12.52 10.84 -16.02
CA SER A 65 12.88 11.01 -14.61
C SER A 65 14.26 11.67 -14.44
N GLU A 66 14.33 12.98 -14.59
CA GLU A 66 15.59 13.74 -14.44
C GLU A 66 15.97 14.01 -12.97
N SER A 67 15.00 13.97 -12.04
CA SER A 67 15.25 14.25 -10.61
C SER A 67 14.30 13.51 -9.67
N ALA A 68 14.70 13.42 -8.40
CA ALA A 68 13.87 12.82 -7.36
C ALA A 68 12.60 13.65 -7.14
N GLN A 69 11.44 12.99 -7.12
CA GLN A 69 10.17 13.64 -6.82
C GLN A 69 10.18 14.27 -5.43
N GLU A 70 9.50 15.41 -5.32
CA GLU A 70 9.33 16.07 -4.05
C GLU A 70 8.47 15.25 -3.09
N MET A 71 8.75 15.39 -1.79
CA MET A 71 7.91 14.79 -0.77
C MET A 71 6.72 15.71 -0.45
N ARG A 72 5.51 15.15 -0.53
CA ARG A 72 4.31 15.87 -0.08
C ARG A 72 4.32 16.03 1.45
N ARG A 73 3.92 17.21 1.93
CA ARG A 73 4.01 17.60 3.36
C ARG A 73 2.73 17.34 4.14
N ASP A 74 1.64 17.04 3.45
CA ASP A 74 0.31 16.78 3.98
C ASP A 74 0.08 15.32 4.42
N VAL A 75 1.14 14.51 4.39
CA VAL A 75 1.15 13.12 4.85
C VAL A 75 2.16 13.01 5.99
N SER A 76 1.79 13.56 7.13
CA SER A 76 2.50 13.35 8.40
C SER A 76 2.33 11.91 8.91
N PRO A 77 3.13 11.44 9.89
CA PRO A 77 2.94 10.13 10.55
C PRO A 77 1.49 9.88 10.98
N LYS A 78 0.84 10.91 11.56
CA LYS A 78 -0.55 10.86 11.99
C LYS A 78 -1.51 10.70 10.81
N GLN A 79 -1.37 11.54 9.79
CA GLN A 79 -2.24 11.49 8.60
C GLN A 79 -2.08 10.17 7.84
N TYR A 80 -0.85 9.67 7.71
CA TYR A 80 -0.60 8.39 7.05
C TYR A 80 -1.35 7.24 7.75
N MET A 81 -1.23 7.17 9.07
CA MET A 81 -1.90 6.15 9.87
C MET A 81 -3.42 6.29 9.86
N GLU A 82 -3.94 7.47 10.19
CA GLU A 82 -5.38 7.66 10.44
C GLU A 82 -6.21 7.68 9.16
N LYS A 83 -5.68 8.24 8.06
CA LYS A 83 -6.44 8.35 6.81
C LYS A 83 -6.31 7.13 5.90
N PHE A 84 -5.18 6.43 5.95
CA PHE A 84 -4.87 5.40 4.97
C PHE A 84 -4.68 4.03 5.61
N VAL A 85 -3.68 3.88 6.49
CA VAL A 85 -3.38 2.57 7.10
C VAL A 85 -4.57 2.03 7.90
N SER A 86 -5.28 2.87 8.65
CA SER A 86 -6.47 2.47 9.40
C SER A 86 -7.56 1.91 8.48
N VAL A 87 -7.82 2.55 7.33
CA VAL A 87 -8.80 2.07 6.34
C VAL A 87 -8.35 0.72 5.77
N TRP A 88 -7.08 0.61 5.39
CA TRP A 88 -6.51 -0.63 4.85
C TRP A 88 -6.64 -1.81 5.79
N VAL A 89 -6.29 -1.62 7.06
CA VAL A 89 -6.34 -2.70 8.06
C VAL A 89 -7.77 -3.00 8.49
N LYS A 90 -8.54 -1.99 8.92
CA LYS A 90 -9.84 -2.20 9.58
C LYS A 90 -10.97 -2.49 8.61
N GLU A 91 -11.01 -1.76 7.49
CA GLU A 91 -12.12 -1.84 6.55
C GLU A 91 -11.81 -2.84 5.42
N LEU A 92 -10.56 -2.87 4.94
CA LEU A 92 -10.15 -3.68 3.80
C LEU A 92 -9.45 -4.99 4.20
N GLY A 93 -9.13 -5.18 5.49
CA GLY A 93 -8.62 -6.43 6.04
C GLY A 93 -7.16 -6.74 5.68
N LEU A 94 -6.34 -5.71 5.42
CA LEU A 94 -4.92 -5.90 5.11
C LEU A 94 -4.15 -6.38 6.34
N GLN A 95 -3.23 -7.31 6.09
CA GLN A 95 -2.41 -7.94 7.14
C GLN A 95 -0.96 -7.44 7.12
N MET A 96 -0.51 -6.83 6.02
CA MET A 96 0.83 -6.29 5.88
C MET A 96 0.76 -4.84 5.44
N VAL A 97 1.21 -3.93 6.30
CA VAL A 97 1.21 -2.49 6.03
C VAL A 97 2.56 -1.90 6.40
N GLY A 98 3.03 -0.97 5.58
CA GLY A 98 4.30 -0.29 5.77
C GLY A 98 4.37 0.99 4.95
N GLY A 99 5.56 1.33 4.47
CA GLY A 99 5.77 2.48 3.60
C GLY A 99 6.90 2.26 2.61
N CYS A 100 6.94 3.10 1.59
CA CYS A 100 7.96 3.14 0.55
C CYS A 100 8.64 4.50 0.55
N CYS A 101 8.81 5.14 -0.61
CA CYS A 101 9.59 6.37 -0.74
C CYS A 101 9.00 7.51 0.10
N GLY A 102 9.81 8.15 0.94
CA GLY A 102 9.39 9.30 1.75
C GLY A 102 8.60 8.96 3.03
N ILE A 103 8.24 7.69 3.26
CA ILE A 103 7.77 7.23 4.56
C ILE A 103 8.99 7.00 5.46
N THR A 104 8.97 7.57 6.66
CA THR A 104 10.14 7.64 7.56
C THR A 104 9.97 6.74 8.79
N PRO A 105 11.02 6.51 9.60
CA PRO A 105 10.92 5.77 10.85
C PRO A 105 9.83 6.31 11.79
N GLU A 106 9.60 7.62 11.83
CA GLU A 106 8.54 8.24 12.65
C GLU A 106 7.14 7.79 12.21
N HIS A 107 6.92 7.56 10.91
CA HIS A 107 5.66 7.03 10.40
C HIS A 107 5.46 5.59 10.88
N ILE A 108 6.49 4.76 10.73
CA ILE A 108 6.44 3.36 11.16
C ILE A 108 6.24 3.24 12.67
N ALA A 109 6.94 4.06 13.47
CA ALA A 109 6.79 4.10 14.91
C ALA A 109 5.37 4.52 15.33
N TYR A 110 4.80 5.54 14.67
CA TYR A 110 3.42 5.96 14.93
C TYR A 110 2.43 4.85 14.54
N MET A 111 2.58 4.24 13.35
CA MET A 111 1.76 3.11 12.91
C MET A 111 1.79 1.96 13.92
N HIS A 112 2.98 1.53 14.32
CA HIS A 112 3.17 0.49 15.32
C HIS A 112 2.48 0.83 16.64
N SER A 113 2.62 2.07 17.12
CA SER A 113 1.95 2.53 18.34
C SER A 113 0.43 2.49 18.25
N LYS A 114 -0.16 2.61 17.06
CA LYS A 114 -1.61 2.60 16.88
C LYS A 114 -2.17 1.20 16.59
N LEU A 115 -1.40 0.35 15.92
CA LEU A 115 -1.82 -1.00 15.57
C LEU A 115 -1.70 -2.01 16.73
N ILE A 116 -0.82 -1.75 17.72
CA ILE A 116 -0.65 -2.64 18.88
C ILE A 116 -1.57 -2.27 20.05
N LEU A 117 -2.07 -1.04 20.11
CA LEU A 117 -2.94 -0.57 21.20
C LEU A 117 -4.43 -0.89 21.00
N GLU A 118 -4.78 -1.74 20.03
CA GLU A 118 -6.17 -2.11 19.70
C GLU A 118 -6.53 -3.55 20.09
N GLU A 119 -5.90 -4.08 21.15
CA GLU A 119 -6.38 -5.28 21.88
C GLU A 119 -7.47 -4.95 22.91
#